data_AF-A0A7X2MTZ8-F1
#
_entry.id   AF-A0A7X2MTZ8-F1
#
_cell.length_a   1.000
_cell.length_b   1.000
_cell.length_c   1.000
_cell.angle_alpha   90.00
_cell.angle_beta   90.00
_cell.angle_gamma   90.00
#
_symmetry.space_group_name_H-M   'P 1'
#
loop_
_entity.id
_entity.type
_entity.pdbx_description
1 polymer ?
#
loop_
_entity_poly.entity_id
_entity_poly.type
_entity_poly.pdbx_seq_one_letter_code
_entity_poly.pdbx_strand_id
1 'polypeptide(L)'
;AIGMVFFMANSLGWANTAVAATFSLTLLFLRTPLLSAVGALPTLLSAQVAFRKLNAFDLAPYQAGFHSASTSSDWQTLELRDVSFHYGDNGFQVGPVNLTLRRGELVFL
;
A
#
# COMPACT_ATOMS: atom_id res chain seq x y z
N ALA A 1 -3.99 -16.78 -38.70
CA ALA A 1 -2.53 -16.58 -38.72
C ALA A 1 -1.76 -17.91 -38.81
N ILE A 2 -1.94 -18.86 -37.88
CA ILE A 2 -1.17 -20.13 -37.81
C ILE A 2 -1.30 -20.99 -39.08
N GLY A 3 -2.49 -21.06 -39.69
CA GLY A 3 -2.70 -21.83 -40.94
C GLY A 3 -1.95 -21.29 -42.16
N MET A 4 -1.66 -19.97 -42.20
CA MET A 4 -0.94 -19.35 -43.32
C MET A 4 0.57 -19.64 -43.24
N VAL A 5 1.11 -19.75 -42.02
CA VAL A 5 2.51 -20.13 -41.77
C VAL A 5 2.78 -21.58 -42.16
N PHE A 6 1.85 -22.50 -41.84
CA PHE A 6 1.94 -23.90 -42.26
C PHE A 6 1.87 -24.07 -43.79
N PHE A 7 1.00 -23.30 -44.45
CA PHE A 7 0.86 -23.33 -45.91
C PHE A 7 2.11 -22.79 -46.63
N MET A 8 2.69 -21.69 -46.14
CA MET A 8 3.94 -21.15 -46.70
C MET A 8 5.15 -22.04 -46.42
N ALA A 9 5.25 -22.65 -45.23
CA ALA A 9 6.34 -23.56 -44.88
C ALA A 9 6.33 -24.84 -45.72
N ASN A 10 5.14 -25.38 -46.02
CA ASN A 10 4.99 -26.60 -46.81
C ASN A 10 5.12 -26.37 -48.33
N SER A 11 4.81 -25.17 -48.84
CA SER A 11 4.89 -24.86 -50.28
C SER A 11 6.27 -24.38 -50.75
N LEU A 12 7.11 -23.83 -49.87
CA LEU A 12 8.45 -23.33 -50.24
C LEU A 12 9.60 -24.30 -49.94
N GLY A 13 9.39 -25.37 -49.15
CA GLY A 13 10.43 -26.38 -48.86
C GLY A 13 11.59 -25.89 -47.99
N TRP A 14 11.41 -24.80 -47.24
CA TRP A 14 12.51 -24.14 -46.49
C TRP A 14 12.78 -24.72 -45.10
N ALA A 15 11.90 -25.56 -44.54
CA ALA A 15 12.12 -26.17 -43.23
C ALA A 15 11.38 -27.51 -43.07
N ASN A 16 12.07 -28.51 -42.52
CA ASN A 16 11.52 -29.82 -42.16
C ASN A 16 10.31 -29.63 -41.22
N THR A 17 9.20 -30.32 -41.49
CA THR A 17 7.90 -30.19 -40.79
C THR A 17 8.02 -30.29 -39.27
N ALA A 18 9.02 -31.03 -38.79
CA ALA A 18 9.40 -31.12 -37.38
C ALA A 18 9.83 -29.77 -36.77
N VAL A 19 10.63 -28.96 -37.47
CA VAL A 19 11.10 -27.65 -36.99
C VAL A 19 9.94 -26.66 -36.88
N ALA A 20 9.05 -26.64 -37.87
CA ALA A 20 7.86 -25.77 -37.84
C ALA A 20 6.88 -26.15 -36.71
N ALA A 21 6.74 -27.45 -36.42
CA ALA A 21 5.92 -27.96 -35.31
C ALA A 21 6.49 -27.56 -33.95
N THR A 22 7.81 -27.68 -33.74
CA THR A 22 8.46 -27.27 -32.50
C THR A 22 8.32 -25.76 -32.27
N PHE A 23 8.60 -24.92 -33.28
CA PHE A 23 8.44 -23.47 -33.15
C PHE A 23 7.00 -23.05 -32.87
N SER A 24 6.02 -23.69 -33.52
CA SER A 24 4.60 -23.43 -33.29
C SER A 24 4.18 -23.79 -31.87
N LEU A 25 4.65 -24.92 -31.35
CA LEU A 25 4.40 -25.35 -29.97
C LEU A 25 5.01 -24.37 -28.97
N THR A 26 6.28 -23.98 -29.15
CA THR A 26 6.94 -22.98 -28.29
C THR A 26 6.17 -21.67 -28.26
N LEU A 27 5.74 -21.16 -29.43
CA LEU A 27 4.98 -19.90 -29.50
C LEU A 27 3.59 -20.02 -28.87
N LEU A 28 2.92 -21.16 -29.05
CA LEU A 28 1.62 -21.46 -28.42
C LEU A 28 1.73 -21.43 -26.89
N PHE A 29 2.77 -22.03 -26.34
CA PHE A 29 3.02 -22.07 -24.91
C PHE A 29 3.55 -20.75 -24.35
N LEU A 30 4.22 -19.91 -25.16
CA LEU A 30 4.73 -18.60 -24.73
C LEU A 30 3.64 -17.52 -24.63
N ARG A 31 2.52 -17.68 -25.34
CA ARG A 31 1.41 -16.73 -25.31
C ARG A 31 0.86 -16.52 -23.90
N THR A 32 0.65 -17.60 -23.15
CA THR A 32 0.06 -17.57 -21.80
C THR A 32 0.94 -16.87 -20.77
N PRO A 33 2.25 -17.18 -20.63
CA PRO A 33 3.13 -16.49 -19.68
C PRO A 33 3.39 -15.02 -20.06
N LEU A 34 3.40 -14.67 -21.36
CA LEU A 34 3.50 -13.27 -21.78
C LEU A 34 2.26 -12.47 -21.37
N LEU A 35 1.06 -13.02 -21.57
CA LEU A 35 -0.18 -12.37 -21.17
C LEU A 35 -0.30 -12.27 -19.63
N SER A 36 0.10 -13.30 -18.90
CA SER A 36 0.08 -13.25 -17.42
C SER A 36 1.09 -12.25 -16.86
N ALA A 37 2.28 -12.15 -17.45
CA ALA A 37 3.28 -11.16 -17.06
C ALA A 37 2.80 -9.72 -17.31
N VAL A 38 2.23 -9.45 -18.48
CA VAL A 38 1.66 -8.13 -18.80
C VAL A 38 0.48 -7.80 -17.87
N GLY A 39 -0.35 -8.78 -17.54
CA GLY A 39 -1.46 -8.63 -16.60
C GLY A 39 -1.02 -8.34 -15.15
N ALA A 40 0.19 -8.71 -14.75
CA ALA A 40 0.73 -8.44 -13.42
C ALA A 40 1.36 -7.04 -13.27
N LEU A 41 1.65 -6.35 -14.38
CA LEU A 41 2.27 -5.01 -14.36
C LEU A 41 1.45 -3.96 -13.57
N PRO A 42 0.12 -3.84 -13.73
CA PRO A 42 -0.67 -2.87 -12.97
C PRO A 42 -0.64 -3.12 -11.46
N THR A 43 -0.62 -4.39 -11.05
CA THR A 43 -0.51 -4.80 -9.65
C THR A 43 0.84 -4.38 -9.06
N LEU A 44 1.93 -4.60 -9.79
CA LEU A 44 3.27 -4.19 -9.36
C LEU A 44 3.41 -2.67 -9.22
N LEU A 45 2.83 -1.91 -10.15
CA LEU A 45 2.82 -0.44 -10.08
C LEU A 45 2.01 0.07 -8.87
N SER A 46 0.84 -0.53 -8.62
CA SER A 46 0.00 -0.18 -7.46
C SER A 46 0.70 -0.47 -6.14
N ALA A 47 1.38 -1.63 -6.05
CA ALA A 47 2.19 -2.00 -4.89
C ALA A 47 3.33 -0.98 -4.63
N GLN A 48 4.03 -0.54 -5.67
CA GLN A 48 5.07 0.49 -5.53
C GLN A 48 4.51 1.83 -5.03
N VAL A 49 3.34 2.25 -5.50
CA VAL A 49 2.69 3.48 -5.00
C VAL A 49 2.29 3.34 -3.54
N ALA A 50 1.68 2.21 -3.15
CA ALA A 50 1.31 1.94 -1.76
C ALA A 50 2.55 1.92 -0.85
N PHE A 51 3.63 1.26 -1.27
CA PHE A 51 4.89 1.22 -0.53
C PHE A 51 5.54 2.60 -0.39
N ARG A 52 5.53 3.41 -1.46
CA ARG A 52 5.98 4.82 -1.39
C ARG A 52 5.15 5.65 -0.41
N LYS A 53 3.82 5.46 -0.36
CA LYS A 53 2.97 6.15 0.61
C LYS A 53 3.34 5.77 2.04
N LEU A 54 3.55 4.47 2.31
CA LEU A 54 4.00 4.00 3.63
C LEU A 54 5.34 4.63 4.03
N ASN A 55 6.30 4.70 3.10
CA ASN A 55 7.59 5.35 3.37
C ASN A 55 7.46 6.88 3.53
N ALA A 56 6.52 7.52 2.82
CA ALA A 56 6.29 8.95 2.92
C ALA A 56 5.64 9.38 4.24
N PHE A 57 4.98 8.47 4.95
CA PHE A 57 4.40 8.74 6.27
C PHE A 57 5.47 8.89 7.38
N ASP A 58 6.76 8.69 7.08
CA ASP A 58 7.90 8.85 8.00
C ASP A 58 7.58 8.30 9.39
N LEU A 59 7.13 7.03 9.40
CA LEU A 59 6.61 6.39 10.61
C LEU A 59 7.66 6.47 11.71
N ALA A 60 7.24 6.96 12.88
CA ALA A 60 8.11 7.05 14.04
C ALA A 60 8.81 5.69 14.26
N PRO A 61 10.12 5.69 14.55
CA PRO A 61 10.87 4.45 14.74
C PRO A 61 10.19 3.60 15.81
N TYR A 62 10.11 2.30 15.56
CA TYR A 62 9.50 1.35 16.48
C TYR A 62 10.11 1.50 17.88
N GLN A 63 9.26 1.81 18.87
CA GLN A 63 9.62 1.83 20.29
C GLN A 63 8.86 0.71 20.98
N ALA A 64 9.61 -0.20 21.62
CA ALA A 64 9.06 -1.40 22.26
C ALA A 64 8.21 -1.11 23.52
N GLY A 65 8.14 0.14 23.97
CA GLY A 65 7.35 0.54 25.12
C GLY A 65 6.83 1.96 24.97
N PHE A 66 5.61 2.19 25.44
CA PHE A 66 5.09 3.52 25.67
C PHE A 66 5.66 4.03 27.00
N HIS A 67 6.25 5.22 27.00
CA HIS A 67 6.61 5.88 28.26
C HIS A 67 5.33 6.23 29.02
N SER A 68 4.92 5.34 29.91
CA SER A 68 3.87 5.65 30.87
C SER A 68 4.49 6.56 31.93
N ALA A 69 4.09 7.83 31.94
CA ALA A 69 4.46 8.72 33.03
C ALA A 69 3.96 8.09 34.34
N SER A 70 4.83 8.06 35.36
CA SER A 70 4.44 7.60 36.69
C SER A 70 3.26 8.43 37.16
N THR A 71 2.08 7.81 37.25
CA THR A 71 0.88 8.48 37.75
C THR A 71 1.10 8.80 39.23
N SER A 72 0.98 10.07 39.59
CA SER A 72 0.98 10.45 40.99
C SER A 72 -0.27 9.85 41.65
N SER A 73 -0.05 8.96 42.62
CA SER A 73 -1.14 8.28 43.34
C SER A 73 -2.04 9.24 44.11
N ASP A 74 -1.54 10.42 44.47
CA ASP A 74 -2.22 11.44 45.28
C ASP A 74 -2.49 12.74 44.54
N TRP A 75 -2.86 12.67 43.26
CA TRP A 75 -3.28 13.86 42.52
C TRP A 75 -4.48 14.56 43.20
N GLN A 76 -4.47 15.90 43.20
CA GLN A 76 -5.54 16.73 43.76
C GLN A 76 -6.18 17.64 42.72
N THR A 77 -5.43 18.03 41.69
CA THR A 77 -5.88 18.96 40.66
C THR A 77 -5.27 18.57 39.32
N LEU A 78 -6.11 18.52 38.29
CA LEU A 78 -5.71 18.32 36.91
C LEU A 78 -6.05 19.59 36.12
N GLU A 79 -5.05 20.21 35.50
CA GLU A 79 -5.21 21.44 34.73
C GLU A 79 -4.83 21.20 33.27
N LEU A 80 -5.77 21.48 32.38
CA LEU A 80 -5.57 21.63 30.94
C LEU A 80 -5.46 23.14 30.68
N ARG A 81 -4.30 23.59 30.20
CA ARG A 81 -4.03 25.01 29.91
C ARG A 81 -3.78 25.20 28.42
N ASP A 82 -4.57 26.06 27.80
CA ASP A 82 -4.49 26.43 26.40
C ASP A 82 -4.40 25.24 25.44
N VAL A 83 -5.14 24.17 25.74
CA VAL A 83 -5.10 22.96 24.94
C VAL A 83 -5.84 23.22 23.63
N SER A 84 -5.11 23.12 22.53
CA SER A 84 -5.65 23.24 21.18
C SER A 84 -5.44 21.95 20.42
N PHE A 85 -6.51 21.43 19.84
CA PHE A 85 -6.49 20.34 18.87
C PHE A 85 -6.74 20.90 17.48
N HIS A 86 -5.94 20.47 16.50
CA HIS A 86 -6.12 20.83 15.10
C HIS A 86 -6.01 19.57 14.24
N TYR A 87 -7.01 19.35 13.39
CA TYR A 87 -7.04 18.21 12.47
C TYR A 87 -6.67 18.64 11.04
N GLY A 88 -5.46 18.31 10.60
CA GLY A 88 -4.98 18.67 9.25
C GLY A 88 -4.79 20.18 9.06
N ASP A 89 -4.57 20.62 7.82
CA ASP A 89 -4.27 22.04 7.53
C ASP A 89 -5.53 22.93 7.41
N ASN A 90 -6.67 22.35 7.04
CA ASN A 90 -7.97 23.04 6.84
C ASN A 90 -9.12 22.34 7.58
N GLY A 91 -8.82 21.43 8.52
CA GLY A 91 -9.86 20.70 9.22
C GLY A 91 -10.31 21.40 10.49
N PHE A 92 -10.98 20.64 11.36
CA PHE A 92 -11.55 21.22 12.55
C PHE A 92 -10.46 21.59 13.55
N GLN A 93 -10.67 22.73 14.21
CA GLN A 93 -9.85 23.17 15.33
C GLN A 93 -10.75 23.28 16.57
N VAL A 94 -10.29 22.74 17.70
CA VAL A 94 -10.90 22.94 19.01
C VAL A 94 -9.86 23.54 19.93
N GLY A 95 -10.16 24.71 20.49
CA GLY A 95 -9.32 25.36 21.49
C GLY A 95 -9.26 26.87 21.31
N PRO A 96 -8.63 27.59 22.25
CA PRO A 96 -7.97 27.04 23.45
C PRO A 96 -8.98 26.56 24.51
N VAL A 97 -8.82 25.33 25.00
CA VAL A 97 -9.60 24.78 26.12
C VAL A 97 -8.78 24.91 27.40
N ASN A 98 -9.35 25.62 28.37
CA ASN A 98 -8.82 25.75 29.72
C ASN A 98 -9.78 25.04 30.68
N LEU A 99 -9.32 23.98 31.34
CA LEU A 99 -10.14 23.18 32.27
C LEU A 99 -9.33 22.85 33.52
N THR A 100 -9.92 23.03 34.68
CA THR A 100 -9.37 22.61 35.97
C THR A 100 -10.33 21.63 36.60
N LEU A 101 -9.87 20.42 36.90
CA LEU A 101 -10.62 19.36 37.56
C LEU A 101 -10.00 19.10 38.92
N ARG A 102 -10.81 19.11 39.98
CA ARG A 102 -10.37 18.75 41.33
C ARG A 102 -10.89 17.37 41.71
N ARG A 103 -10.14 16.67 42.56
CA ARG A 103 -10.51 15.34 43.01
C ARG A 103 -11.87 15.37 43.71
N GLY A 104 -12.81 14.53 43.27
CA GLY A 104 -14.17 14.46 43.80
C GLY A 104 -15.19 15.34 43.08
N GLU A 105 -14.78 16.11 42.06
CA GLU A 105 -15.71 16.85 41.21
C GLU A 105 -16.31 15.95 40.13
N LEU A 106 -17.59 16.16 39.84
CA LEU A 106 -18.32 15.50 38.77
C LEU A 106 -18.61 16.54 37.68
N VAL A 107 -17.95 16.38 36.53
CA VAL A 107 -18.07 17.29 35.39
C VAL A 107 -18.62 16.50 34.20
N PHE A 108 -19.62 17.07 33.53
CA PHE A 108 -20.16 16.53 32.27
C PHE A 108 -19.60 17.35 31.11
N LEU A 109 -19.16 16.66 30.05
CA LEU A 109 -18.66 17.22 28.79
C LEU A 109 -19.66 16.93 27.67
#